data_AF-A0A925ZP89-F1
#
_entry.id   AF-A0A925ZP89-F1
#
_cell.length_a   1.000
_cell.length_b   1.000
_cell.length_c   1.000
_cell.angle_alpha   90.00
_cell.angle_beta   90.00
_cell.angle_gamma   90.00
#
_symmetry.space_group_name_H-M   'P 1'
#
loop_
_entity.id
_entity.type
_entity.pdbx_description
1 polymer ?
#
loop_
_entity_poly.entity_id
_entity_poly.type
_entity_poly.pdbx_seq_one_letter_code
_entity_poly.pdbx_strand_id
1 'polypeptide(L)'
;MNRSLAVLNLVASTTLLACKPDPTTLTPDATAAEPTSADEGAIEPATDDGASEPVAEGGGEAAEPGTPEAGKRYEFVVSFYSPGDGTDGAAFERLTAIVKETPGLTQVTGRWGREGEHDECFTLAGLGAPERAAFIARVRKEVGNSKKVNISENAECQHNPR
;
A
#
# COMPACT_ATOMS: atom_id res chain seq x y z
N MET A 1 2.30 -11.00 47.86
CA MET A 1 2.41 -12.46 47.62
C MET A 1 2.77 -12.64 46.17
N ASN A 2 4.06 -12.79 45.90
CA ASN A 2 4.63 -12.83 44.55
C ASN A 2 4.61 -14.28 44.06
N ARG A 3 3.98 -14.54 42.91
CA ARG A 3 4.17 -15.79 42.18
C ARG A 3 4.77 -15.50 40.81
N SER A 4 6.09 -15.59 40.83
CA SER A 4 6.97 -15.89 39.70
C SER A 4 6.49 -17.15 38.98
N LEU A 5 6.40 -17.12 37.65
CA LEU A 5 6.26 -18.32 36.81
C LEU A 5 7.08 -18.15 35.53
N ALA A 6 8.22 -18.83 35.60
CA ALA A 6 9.07 -19.42 34.58
C ALA A 6 8.86 -19.04 33.10
N VAL A 7 9.89 -18.39 32.58
CA VAL A 7 10.34 -18.39 31.19
C VAL A 7 10.60 -19.82 30.73
N LEU A 8 9.95 -20.27 29.66
CA LEU A 8 10.37 -21.44 28.89
C LEU A 8 10.75 -20.98 27.48
N ASN A 9 12.04 -20.78 27.26
CA ASN A 9 12.63 -20.61 25.94
C ASN A 9 12.61 -21.95 25.21
N LEU A 10 11.77 -22.07 24.18
CA LEU A 10 11.84 -23.18 23.24
C LEU A 10 12.65 -22.71 22.01
N VAL A 11 13.91 -23.12 21.97
CA VAL A 11 14.80 -22.93 20.82
C VAL A 11 14.46 -23.99 19.77
N ALA A 12 13.74 -23.60 18.74
CA ALA A 12 13.59 -24.43 17.53
C ALA A 12 14.81 -24.21 16.63
N SER A 13 15.76 -25.16 16.70
CA SER A 13 16.80 -25.32 15.67
C SER A 13 16.14 -25.81 14.39
N THR A 14 16.08 -24.96 13.38
CA THR A 14 15.73 -25.38 12.02
C THR A 14 16.96 -25.25 11.15
N THR A 15 17.38 -26.40 10.64
CA THR A 15 18.54 -26.68 9.81
C THR A 15 18.56 -25.81 8.55
N LEU A 16 19.67 -25.10 8.35
CA LEU A 16 19.98 -24.40 7.11
C LEU A 16 20.18 -25.43 5.98
N LEU A 17 19.25 -25.49 5.04
CA LEU A 17 19.44 -26.18 3.77
C LEU A 17 20.28 -25.26 2.86
N ALA A 18 21.55 -25.61 2.70
CA ALA A 18 22.47 -24.92 1.80
C ALA A 18 22.07 -25.18 0.35
N CYS A 19 21.38 -24.23 -0.29
CA CYS A 19 21.27 -24.19 -1.75
C CYS A 19 22.65 -23.85 -2.35
N LYS A 20 23.10 -24.73 -3.23
CA LYS A 20 24.29 -24.59 -4.07
C LYS A 20 23.97 -23.57 -5.17
N PRO A 21 24.70 -22.45 -5.32
CA PRO A 21 24.55 -21.62 -6.51
C PRO A 21 25.28 -22.29 -7.69
N ASP A 22 24.56 -22.50 -8.79
CA ASP A 22 25.13 -22.87 -10.08
C ASP A 22 25.95 -21.70 -10.65
N PRO A 23 27.23 -21.90 -11.04
CA PRO A 23 28.00 -20.89 -11.75
C PRO A 23 27.69 -20.95 -13.26
N THR A 24 26.55 -20.41 -13.67
CA THR A 24 26.33 -20.14 -15.10
C THR A 24 27.01 -18.82 -15.46
N THR A 25 28.03 -18.96 -16.28
CA THR A 25 28.94 -17.92 -16.75
C THR A 25 28.40 -17.33 -18.06
N LEU A 26 28.65 -16.03 -18.27
CA LEU A 26 28.63 -15.25 -19.54
C LEU A 26 27.22 -14.83 -20.04
N THR A 27 26.93 -13.55 -20.29
CA THR A 27 27.67 -12.64 -21.20
C THR A 27 27.32 -11.16 -20.90
N PRO A 28 28.28 -10.22 -20.84
CA PRO A 28 28.00 -8.79 -20.93
C PRO A 28 27.97 -8.35 -22.40
N ASP A 29 26.81 -7.92 -22.89
CA ASP A 29 26.74 -7.14 -24.13
C ASP A 29 26.79 -5.66 -23.78
N ALA A 30 27.94 -5.07 -24.10
CA ALA A 30 28.23 -3.67 -23.96
C ALA A 30 27.60 -2.93 -25.14
N THR A 31 26.54 -2.16 -24.89
CA THR A 31 26.19 -1.02 -25.73
C THR A 31 26.43 0.25 -24.92
N ALA A 32 27.56 0.88 -25.19
CA ALA A 32 27.88 2.23 -24.79
C ALA A 32 26.91 3.19 -25.47
N ALA A 33 26.12 3.91 -24.68
CA ALA A 33 25.51 5.17 -25.09
C ALA A 33 26.23 6.29 -24.33
N GLU A 34 26.64 7.29 -25.09
CA GLU A 34 27.55 8.35 -24.73
C GLU A 34 26.97 9.32 -23.69
N PRO A 35 27.82 9.93 -22.84
CA PRO A 35 27.40 11.01 -21.95
C PRO A 35 27.34 12.33 -22.73
N THR A 36 26.15 12.94 -22.85
CA THR A 36 26.06 14.36 -23.21
C THR A 36 26.05 15.22 -21.95
N SER A 37 26.94 16.19 -21.98
CA SER A 37 27.32 17.09 -20.90
C SER A 37 26.54 18.39 -21.00
N ALA A 38 26.28 18.98 -19.82
CA ALA A 38 26.09 20.40 -19.52
C ALA A 38 24.97 21.18 -20.24
N ASP A 39 23.98 21.61 -19.45
CA ASP A 39 23.54 23.00 -19.50
C ASP A 39 23.42 23.54 -18.08
N GLU A 40 24.28 24.51 -17.80
CA GLU A 40 24.48 25.20 -16.53
C GLU A 40 23.59 26.45 -16.57
N GLY A 41 22.35 26.30 -16.11
CA GLY A 41 21.34 27.35 -16.07
C GLY A 41 21.25 27.99 -14.68
N ALA A 42 21.52 29.29 -14.65
CA ALA A 42 21.72 30.15 -13.50
C ALA A 42 20.65 30.13 -12.38
N ILE A 43 21.16 30.40 -11.18
CA ILE A 43 20.44 30.66 -9.93
C ILE A 43 19.82 32.07 -10.00
N GLU A 44 18.52 32.20 -9.77
CA GLU A 44 17.92 33.45 -9.27
C GLU A 44 17.32 33.22 -7.88
N PRO A 45 17.69 34.03 -6.87
CA PRO A 45 17.07 34.00 -5.55
C PRO A 45 15.89 34.98 -5.52
N ALA A 46 14.68 34.46 -5.36
CA ALA A 46 13.51 35.27 -5.02
C ALA A 46 12.90 34.76 -3.71
N THR A 47 13.08 35.59 -2.69
CA THR A 47 12.30 35.69 -1.46
C THR A 47 10.80 35.73 -1.73
N ASP A 48 9.99 35.02 -0.94
CA ASP A 48 8.75 35.61 -0.43
C ASP A 48 8.35 34.98 0.90
N ASP A 49 8.28 35.85 1.88
CA ASP A 49 7.87 35.70 3.27
C ASP A 49 6.33 35.83 3.25
N GLY A 50 5.56 34.76 3.53
CA GLY A 50 4.12 34.91 3.30
C GLY A 50 3.22 33.78 3.75
N ALA A 51 2.69 33.95 4.96
CA ALA A 51 1.43 33.39 5.45
C ALA A 51 1.42 31.90 5.84
N SER A 52 1.79 31.66 7.10
CA SER A 52 1.16 30.60 7.90
C SER A 52 -0.32 30.94 8.09
N GLU A 53 -1.17 30.38 7.23
CA GLU A 53 -2.61 30.29 7.43
C GLU A 53 -2.97 29.11 8.33
N PRO A 54 -4.08 29.20 9.07
CA PRO A 54 -4.30 28.40 10.26
C PRO A 54 -4.48 26.93 9.91
N VAL A 55 -3.75 26.09 10.65
CA VAL A 55 -4.06 24.68 10.84
C VAL A 55 -5.51 24.56 11.32
N ALA A 56 -6.41 24.36 10.37
CA ALA A 56 -7.75 23.90 10.64
C ALA A 56 -7.61 22.47 11.18
N GLU A 57 -7.69 22.35 12.50
CA GLU A 57 -8.01 21.11 13.19
C GLU A 57 -9.41 20.65 12.76
N GLY A 58 -9.49 20.09 11.55
CA GLY A 58 -10.61 19.28 11.11
C GLY A 58 -10.53 17.98 11.89
N GLY A 59 -11.25 17.94 13.02
CA GLY A 59 -11.43 16.73 13.81
C GLY A 59 -11.79 15.57 12.90
N GLY A 60 -10.87 14.60 12.82
CA GLY A 60 -11.07 13.34 12.12
C GLY A 60 -12.17 12.57 12.83
N GLU A 61 -13.41 12.86 12.46
CA GLU A 61 -14.50 11.92 12.58
C GLU A 61 -14.03 10.66 11.87
N ALA A 62 -13.80 9.59 12.64
CA ALA A 62 -13.37 8.31 12.10
C ALA A 62 -14.37 7.93 11.01
N ALA A 63 -13.92 8.02 9.74
CA ALA A 63 -14.78 7.85 8.59
C ALA A 63 -15.40 6.46 8.68
N GLU A 64 -16.68 6.41 9.03
CA GLU A 64 -17.50 5.22 8.83
C GLU A 64 -17.30 4.80 7.38
N PRO A 65 -17.01 3.51 7.09
CA PRO A 65 -16.73 3.06 5.74
C PRO A 65 -17.95 3.37 4.88
N GLY A 66 -17.81 4.38 4.02
CA GLY A 66 -18.89 4.81 3.13
C GLY A 66 -19.21 3.72 2.11
N THR A 67 -20.43 3.74 1.60
CA THR A 67 -20.79 2.95 0.43
C THR A 67 -20.14 3.58 -0.80
N PRO A 68 -19.44 2.81 -1.65
CA PRO A 68 -18.90 3.36 -2.89
C PRO A 68 -20.00 3.84 -3.83
N GLU A 69 -19.78 4.98 -4.47
CA GLU A 69 -20.67 5.53 -5.51
C GLU A 69 -20.41 4.83 -6.86
N ALA A 70 -21.48 4.40 -7.55
CA ALA A 70 -21.39 3.79 -8.87
C ALA A 70 -20.81 4.77 -9.90
N GLY A 71 -19.84 4.31 -10.71
CA GLY A 71 -19.18 5.10 -11.75
C GLY A 71 -18.11 6.08 -11.24
N LYS A 72 -17.90 6.16 -9.92
CA LYS A 72 -16.82 6.96 -9.33
C LYS A 72 -15.49 6.22 -9.45
N ARG A 73 -14.47 6.90 -9.96
CA ARG A 73 -13.10 6.40 -10.01
C ARG A 73 -12.34 6.81 -8.75
N TYR A 74 -11.58 5.86 -8.22
CA TYR A 74 -10.72 6.04 -7.05
C TYR A 74 -9.27 6.02 -7.50
N GLU A 75 -8.41 6.77 -6.80
CA GLU A 75 -6.98 6.84 -7.12
C GLU A 75 -6.31 5.47 -6.94
N PHE A 76 -6.79 4.69 -5.96
CA PHE A 76 -6.23 3.39 -5.64
C PHE A 76 -7.31 2.41 -5.17
N VAL A 77 -7.30 1.20 -5.72
CA VAL A 77 -8.26 0.14 -5.43
C VAL A 77 -7.53 -1.17 -5.16
N VAL A 78 -7.89 -1.82 -4.05
CA VAL A 78 -7.42 -3.16 -3.68
C VAL A 78 -8.60 -4.11 -3.67
N SER A 79 -8.68 -4.97 -4.68
CA SER A 79 -9.77 -5.94 -4.84
C SER A 79 -9.37 -7.29 -4.24
N PHE A 80 -10.13 -7.74 -3.26
CA PHE A 80 -10.05 -9.08 -2.69
C PHE A 80 -11.06 -9.98 -3.38
N TYR A 81 -10.58 -11.01 -4.08
CA TYR A 81 -11.43 -11.93 -4.81
C TYR A 81 -11.23 -13.38 -4.34
N SER A 82 -12.22 -14.24 -4.60
CA SER A 82 -12.23 -15.64 -4.20
C SER A 82 -12.26 -16.53 -5.45
N PRO A 83 -11.30 -17.46 -5.62
CA PRO A 83 -11.39 -18.51 -6.63
C PRO A 83 -12.26 -19.71 -6.19
N GLY A 84 -13.07 -19.56 -5.13
CA GLY A 84 -13.97 -20.60 -4.60
C GLY A 84 -13.58 -21.17 -3.23
N ASP A 85 -12.63 -20.54 -2.54
CA ASP A 85 -12.13 -20.96 -1.21
C ASP A 85 -11.99 -19.76 -0.24
N GLY A 86 -12.75 -18.71 -0.48
CA GLY A 86 -12.73 -17.46 0.29
C GLY A 86 -11.60 -16.51 -0.08
N THR A 87 -11.59 -15.34 0.55
CA THR A 87 -10.57 -14.29 0.35
C THR A 87 -9.35 -14.48 1.25
N ASP A 88 -8.28 -13.75 0.98
CA ASP A 88 -7.07 -13.75 1.79
C ASP A 88 -7.22 -12.81 3.01
N GLY A 89 -7.71 -13.36 4.11
CA GLY A 89 -7.89 -12.61 5.37
C GLY A 89 -6.59 -12.05 5.94
N ALA A 90 -5.46 -12.74 5.77
CA ALA A 90 -4.17 -12.24 6.26
C ALA A 90 -3.70 -11.02 5.44
N ALA A 91 -3.93 -11.02 4.13
CA ALA A 91 -3.67 -9.86 3.28
C ALA A 91 -4.56 -8.67 3.66
N PHE A 92 -5.83 -8.92 3.99
CA PHE A 92 -6.75 -7.89 4.45
C PHE A 92 -6.35 -7.28 5.81
N GLU A 93 -5.88 -8.10 6.76
CA GLU A 93 -5.34 -7.62 8.04
C GLU A 93 -4.11 -6.73 7.84
N ARG A 94 -3.19 -7.11 6.93
CA ARG A 94 -2.03 -6.28 6.58
C ARG A 94 -2.43 -4.95 5.97
N LEU A 95 -3.40 -4.95 5.04
CA LEU A 95 -3.94 -3.71 4.48
C LEU A 95 -4.54 -2.83 5.58
N THR A 96 -5.37 -3.40 6.44
CA THR A 96 -6.02 -2.69 7.55
C THR A 96 -5.00 -2.05 8.50
N ALA A 97 -3.89 -2.75 8.79
CA ALA A 97 -2.80 -2.20 9.59
C ALA A 97 -2.15 -0.98 8.93
N ILE A 98 -1.86 -1.05 7.62
CA ILE A 98 -1.29 0.07 6.86
C ILE A 98 -2.23 1.28 6.86
N VAL A 99 -3.53 1.06 6.65
CA VAL A 99 -4.52 2.15 6.64
C VAL A 99 -4.64 2.83 8.00
N LYS A 100 -4.66 2.06 9.10
CA LYS A 100 -4.68 2.61 10.47
C LYS A 100 -3.47 3.48 10.79
N GLU A 101 -2.32 3.17 10.22
CA GLU A 101 -1.07 3.93 10.41
C GLU A 101 -0.98 5.17 9.50
N THR A 102 -1.89 5.32 8.53
CA THR A 102 -1.84 6.38 7.52
C THR A 102 -3.05 7.32 7.68
N PRO A 103 -2.95 8.35 8.53
CA PRO A 103 -4.03 9.31 8.71
C PRO A 103 -4.28 10.12 7.43
N GLY A 104 -5.49 10.68 7.27
CA GLY A 104 -5.86 11.50 6.12
C GLY A 104 -6.33 10.72 4.88
N LEU A 105 -6.38 9.40 4.96
CA LEU A 105 -6.98 8.54 3.94
C LEU A 105 -8.52 8.56 4.04
N THR A 106 -9.20 8.64 2.89
CA THR A 106 -10.62 8.31 2.80
C THR A 106 -10.76 6.92 2.19
N GLN A 107 -11.39 6.00 2.91
CA GLN A 107 -11.62 4.62 2.50
C GLN A 107 -13.11 4.34 2.35
N VAL A 108 -13.49 3.63 1.29
CA VAL A 108 -14.82 3.04 1.13
C VAL A 108 -14.70 1.58 0.75
N THR A 109 -15.63 0.76 1.24
CA THR A 109 -15.60 -0.70 1.02
C THR A 109 -16.76 -1.11 0.12
N GLY A 110 -16.45 -1.64 -1.06
CA GLY A 110 -17.42 -2.16 -2.02
C GLY A 110 -17.56 -3.67 -1.94
N ARG A 111 -18.67 -4.17 -1.42
CA ARG A 111 -18.93 -5.62 -1.39
C ARG A 111 -19.65 -6.05 -2.66
N TRP A 112 -19.15 -7.09 -3.32
CA TRP A 112 -19.75 -7.63 -4.55
C TRP A 112 -19.88 -9.16 -4.53
N GLY A 113 -19.14 -9.84 -3.65
CA GLY A 113 -19.10 -11.28 -3.52
C GLY A 113 -20.08 -11.92 -2.55
N ARG A 114 -20.21 -13.25 -2.64
CA ARG A 114 -20.86 -14.07 -1.60
C ARG A 114 -19.88 -14.62 -0.59
N GLU A 115 -18.62 -14.79 -0.98
CA GLU A 115 -17.56 -15.41 -0.16
C GLU A 115 -16.66 -14.38 0.53
N GLY A 116 -17.16 -13.14 0.66
CA GLY A 116 -16.41 -12.03 1.20
C GLY A 116 -15.58 -11.29 0.16
N GLU A 117 -15.87 -11.44 -1.13
CA GLU A 117 -15.22 -10.63 -2.17
C GLU A 117 -15.65 -9.17 -2.05
N HIS A 118 -14.66 -8.29 -2.00
CA HIS A 118 -14.85 -6.87 -1.78
C HIS A 118 -13.67 -6.08 -2.33
N ASP A 119 -13.92 -4.81 -2.61
CA ASP A 119 -12.92 -3.83 -2.97
C ASP A 119 -12.73 -2.84 -1.82
N GLU A 120 -11.47 -2.54 -1.50
CA GLU A 120 -11.10 -1.41 -0.67
C GLU A 120 -10.62 -0.27 -1.56
N CYS A 121 -11.38 0.83 -1.55
CA CYS A 121 -11.25 1.91 -2.51
C CYS A 121 -10.85 3.19 -1.79
N PHE A 122 -9.75 3.79 -2.23
CA PHE A 122 -9.08 4.87 -1.52
C PHE A 122 -9.08 6.17 -2.32
N THR A 123 -9.46 7.26 -1.66
CA THR A 123 -9.15 8.63 -2.11
C THR A 123 -7.91 9.09 -1.35
N LEU A 124 -6.86 9.45 -2.09
CA LEU A 124 -5.54 9.82 -1.59
C LEU A 124 -5.31 11.34 -1.65
N ALA A 125 -6.33 12.12 -2.01
CA ALA A 125 -6.28 13.59 -2.07
C ALA A 125 -5.86 14.26 -0.75
N GLY A 126 -6.01 13.59 0.40
CA GLY A 126 -5.57 14.07 1.71
C GLY A 126 -4.08 13.83 2.01
N LEU A 127 -3.36 13.10 1.15
CA LEU A 127 -1.94 12.81 1.31
C LEU A 127 -1.09 13.68 0.38
N GLY A 128 0.09 14.08 0.85
CA GLY A 128 1.09 14.68 -0.01
C GLY A 128 1.56 13.69 -1.09
N ALA A 129 2.04 14.20 -2.24
CA ALA A 129 2.60 13.37 -3.29
C ALA A 129 3.64 12.31 -2.81
N PRO A 130 4.61 12.63 -1.93
CA PRO A 130 5.55 11.63 -1.43
C PRO A 130 4.88 10.59 -0.52
N GLU A 131 3.93 10.99 0.31
CA GLU A 131 3.20 10.09 1.23
C GLU A 131 2.30 9.13 0.45
N ARG A 132 1.62 9.63 -0.59
CA ARG A 132 0.83 8.81 -1.52
C ARG A 132 1.67 7.74 -2.18
N ALA A 133 2.85 8.10 -2.70
CA ALA A 133 3.77 7.14 -3.32
C ALA A 133 4.26 6.10 -2.31
N ALA A 134 4.60 6.53 -1.09
CA ALA A 134 5.02 5.63 0.00
C ALA A 134 3.90 4.66 0.42
N PHE A 135 2.66 5.14 0.53
CA PHE A 135 1.49 4.32 0.82
C PHE A 135 1.26 3.25 -0.26
N ILE A 136 1.21 3.64 -1.54
CA ILE A 136 1.01 2.71 -2.67
C ILE A 136 2.13 1.67 -2.71
N ALA A 137 3.39 2.08 -2.56
CA ALA A 137 4.53 1.17 -2.55
C ALA A 137 4.45 0.17 -1.38
N ARG A 138 4.05 0.63 -0.19
CA ARG A 138 3.89 -0.22 0.99
C ARG A 138 2.76 -1.24 0.81
N VAL A 139 1.59 -0.82 0.32
CA VAL A 139 0.47 -1.74 0.06
C VAL A 139 0.85 -2.79 -0.98
N ARG A 140 1.49 -2.38 -2.09
CA ARG A 140 1.98 -3.32 -3.12
C ARG A 140 2.95 -4.35 -2.56
N LYS A 141 3.88 -3.92 -1.72
CA LYS A 141 4.86 -4.80 -1.09
C LYS A 141 4.22 -5.83 -0.13
N GLU A 142 3.33 -5.38 0.74
CA GLU A 142 2.78 -6.21 1.82
C GLU A 142 1.58 -7.06 1.37
N VAL A 143 0.79 -6.58 0.41
CA VAL A 143 -0.48 -7.19 0.00
C VAL A 143 -0.42 -7.76 -1.41
N GLY A 144 0.37 -7.16 -2.31
CA GLY A 144 0.42 -7.50 -3.74
C GLY A 144 1.00 -8.88 -4.07
N ASN A 145 1.63 -9.56 -3.11
CA ASN A 145 2.10 -10.94 -3.29
C ASN A 145 0.98 -11.99 -3.17
N SER A 146 -0.22 -11.60 -2.73
CA SER A 146 -1.35 -12.52 -2.65
C SER A 146 -1.94 -12.80 -4.03
N LYS A 147 -2.14 -14.08 -4.35
CA LYS A 147 -2.86 -14.50 -5.56
C LYS A 147 -4.35 -14.15 -5.54
N LYS A 148 -4.89 -13.75 -4.38
CA LYS A 148 -6.31 -13.42 -4.19
C LYS A 148 -6.56 -11.92 -4.08
N VAL A 149 -5.55 -11.12 -4.44
CA VAL A 149 -5.63 -9.66 -4.42
C VAL A 149 -5.24 -9.11 -5.78
N ASN A 150 -6.02 -8.14 -6.26
CA ASN A 150 -5.65 -7.33 -7.41
C ASN A 150 -5.52 -5.87 -6.98
N ILE A 151 -4.47 -5.19 -7.42
CA ILE A 151 -4.20 -3.79 -7.09
C ILE A 151 -4.28 -2.97 -8.37
N SER A 152 -5.16 -1.97 -8.38
CA SER A 152 -5.37 -1.11 -9.54
C SER A 152 -5.29 0.37 -9.13
N GLU A 153 -4.76 1.20 -10.02
CA GLU A 153 -4.75 2.65 -9.88
C GLU A 153 -5.80 3.27 -10.82
N ASN A 154 -6.42 4.37 -10.40
CA ASN A 154 -7.43 5.08 -11.19
C ASN A 154 -8.58 4.19 -11.67
N ALA A 155 -9.07 3.29 -10.81
CA ALA A 155 -10.08 2.29 -11.12
C ALA A 155 -11.43 2.58 -10.45
N GLU A 156 -12.50 1.99 -10.98
CA GLU A 156 -13.81 2.03 -10.34
C GLU A 156 -13.87 1.03 -9.19
N CYS A 157 -14.62 1.37 -8.15
CA CYS A 157 -14.88 0.47 -7.03
C CYS A 157 -16.02 -0.48 -7.40
N GLN A 158 -15.78 -1.79 -7.38
CA GLN A 158 -16.85 -2.75 -7.61
C GLN A 158 -17.78 -2.76 -6.40
N HIS A 159 -19.06 -2.52 -6.65
CA HIS A 159 -20.09 -2.74 -5.67
C HIS A 159 -21.30 -3.36 -6.37
N ASN A 160 -21.90 -4.36 -5.74
CA ASN A 160 -23.18 -4.87 -6.19
C ASN A 160 -24.21 -4.52 -5.12
N PRO A 161 -25.03 -3.47 -5.33
CA PRO A 161 -26.09 -3.17 -4.38
C PRO A 161 -27.06 -4.34 -4.39
N ARG A 162 -27.19 -5.04 -3.27
CA ARG A 162 -28.21 -6.08 -3.11
C ARG A 162 -29.61 -5.48 -3.03
#